data_AF-A0A7W1KKY9-F1
#
_entry.id   AF-A0A7W1KKY9-F1
#
_cell.length_a   1.000
_cell.length_b   1.000
_cell.length_c   1.000
_cell.angle_alpha   90.00
_cell.angle_beta   90.00
_cell.angle_gamma   90.00
#
_symmetry.space_group_name_H-M   'P 1'
#
loop_
_entity.id
_entity.type
_entity.pdbx_description
1 polymer ?
#
loop_
_entity_poly.entity_id
_entity_poly.type
_entity_poly.pdbx_seq_one_letter_code
_entity_poly.pdbx_strand_id
1 'polypeptide(L)'
;MLDWTDRSPDATFDLHGQSVIEAVANAERFLRAQAKARPHGIVRLITGRGRGGGGAPIRTRVRGLLRRLKESGSVVRDYALEETEGSYLVRLVG
;
A
#
# COMPACT_ATOMS: atom_id res chain seq x y z
N MET A 1 17.45 4.46 -9.11
CA MET A 1 16.47 3.43 -9.52
C MET A 1 16.18 2.61 -8.27
N LEU A 2 14.92 2.50 -7.84
CA LEU A 2 14.60 2.10 -6.46
C LEU A 2 14.81 0.60 -6.24
N ASP A 3 16.04 0.22 -5.88
CA ASP A 3 16.51 -1.12 -5.44
C ASP A 3 15.51 -1.93 -4.57
N TRP A 4 14.65 -1.23 -3.82
CA TRP A 4 13.68 -1.88 -2.94
C TRP A 4 12.44 -2.43 -3.65
N THR A 5 12.08 -2.00 -4.86
CA THR A 5 10.87 -2.51 -5.55
C THR A 5 11.05 -3.92 -6.11
N ASP A 6 12.29 -4.39 -6.26
CA ASP A 6 12.61 -5.75 -6.71
C ASP A 6 12.64 -6.76 -5.55
N ARG A 7 12.52 -6.28 -4.31
CA ARG A 7 12.52 -7.15 -3.12
C ARG A 7 11.16 -7.80 -2.91
N SER A 8 11.20 -9.04 -2.41
CA SER A 8 10.00 -9.70 -1.89
C SER A 8 9.43 -8.93 -0.69
N PRO A 9 8.10 -8.70 -0.62
CA PRO A 9 7.49 -8.02 0.50
C PRO A 9 7.53 -8.89 1.76
N ASP A 10 7.84 -8.28 2.89
CA ASP A 10 7.86 -8.90 4.23
C ASP A 10 6.45 -9.28 4.72
N ALA A 11 5.42 -8.61 4.19
CA ALA A 11 4.03 -8.91 4.43
C ALA A 11 3.15 -8.45 3.27
N THR A 12 2.07 -9.18 3.01
CA THR A 12 1.06 -8.81 2.01
C THR A 12 -0.30 -8.69 2.68
N PHE A 13 -1.07 -7.68 2.30
CA PHE A 13 -2.44 -7.51 2.75
C PHE A 13 -3.38 -7.31 1.57
N ASP A 14 -4.46 -8.08 1.58
CA ASP A 14 -5.44 -8.09 0.50
C ASP A 14 -6.66 -7.25 0.83
N LEU A 15 -6.85 -6.19 0.05
CA LEU A 15 -7.96 -5.26 0.17
C LEU A 15 -9.05 -5.53 -0.87
N HIS A 16 -8.81 -6.43 -1.83
CA HIS A 16 -9.82 -6.70 -2.86
C HIS A 16 -11.10 -7.25 -2.23
N GLY A 17 -12.25 -6.90 -2.82
CA GLY A 17 -13.55 -7.36 -2.34
C GLY A 17 -14.09 -6.63 -1.10
N GLN A 18 -13.27 -5.82 -0.41
CA GLN A 18 -13.76 -4.95 0.66
C GLN A 18 -14.53 -3.75 0.10
N SER A 19 -15.39 -3.13 0.90
CA SER A 19 -15.89 -1.79 0.55
C SER A 19 -14.74 -0.77 0.55
N VAL A 20 -14.92 0.34 -0.15
CA VAL A 20 -13.89 1.39 -0.25
C VAL A 20 -13.49 1.95 1.12
N ILE A 21 -14.46 2.13 2.02
CA ILE A 21 -14.23 2.68 3.37
C ILE A 21 -13.44 1.68 4.22
N GLU A 22 -13.84 0.41 4.21
CA GLU A 22 -13.13 -0.65 4.93
C GLU A 22 -11.71 -0.81 4.42
N ALA A 23 -11.51 -0.82 3.10
CA ALA A 23 -10.19 -0.98 2.49
C ALA A 23 -9.21 0.11 2.96
N VAL A 24 -9.65 1.37 3.03
CA VAL A 24 -8.81 2.48 3.51
C VAL A 24 -8.48 2.32 4.98
N ALA A 25 -9.49 2.05 5.82
CA ALA A 25 -9.32 1.91 7.26
C ALA A 25 -8.40 0.72 7.60
N ASN A 26 -8.59 -0.41 6.94
CA ASN A 26 -7.81 -1.62 7.15
C ASN A 26 -6.38 -1.47 6.59
N ALA A 27 -6.19 -0.80 5.45
CA ALA A 27 -4.87 -0.48 4.93
C ALA A 27 -4.07 0.38 5.94
N GLU A 28 -4.69 1.41 6.51
CA GLU A 28 -4.03 2.26 7.50
C GLU A 28 -3.63 1.48 8.75
N ARG A 29 -4.54 0.65 9.29
CA ARG A 29 -4.25 -0.22 10.44
C ARG A 29 -3.11 -1.19 10.16
N PHE A 30 -3.14 -1.86 9.00
CA PHE A 30 -2.09 -2.78 8.58
C PHE A 30 -0.73 -2.06 8.50
N LEU A 31 -0.65 -0.92 7.82
CA LEU A 31 0.61 -0.18 7.65
C LEU A 31 1.19 0.25 9.00
N ARG A 32 0.36 0.74 9.93
CA ARG A 32 0.80 1.12 11.28
C ARG A 32 1.33 -0.07 12.07
N ALA A 33 0.64 -1.20 12.00
CA ALA A 33 1.08 -2.42 12.67
C ALA A 33 2.41 -2.94 12.10
N GLN A 34 2.55 -2.95 10.78
CA GLN A 34 3.78 -3.39 10.12
C GLN A 34 4.94 -2.42 10.37
N ALA A 35 4.72 -1.10 10.36
CA ALA A 35 5.79 -0.14 10.66
C ALA A 35 6.38 -0.34 12.05
N LYS A 36 5.53 -0.67 13.04
CA LYS A 36 6.00 -1.02 14.40
C LYS A 36 6.78 -2.34 14.44
N ALA A 37 6.31 -3.36 13.71
CA ALA A 37 6.91 -4.69 13.73
C ALA A 37 8.15 -4.83 12.82
N ARG A 38 8.26 -3.98 11.80
CA ARG A 38 9.22 -4.11 10.69
C ARG A 38 9.75 -2.73 10.27
N PRO A 39 10.59 -2.09 11.10
CA PRO A 39 11.28 -0.86 10.71
C PRO A 39 11.99 -1.04 9.36
N HIS A 40 11.80 -0.09 8.44
CA HIS A 40 12.32 -0.13 7.07
C HIS A 40 11.82 -1.28 6.18
N GLY A 41 10.85 -2.06 6.64
CA GLY A 41 10.27 -3.18 5.90
C GLY A 41 9.53 -2.76 4.63
N ILE A 42 9.33 -3.71 3.74
CA ILE A 42 8.60 -3.55 2.48
C ILE A 42 7.35 -4.40 2.56
N VAL A 43 6.18 -3.81 2.36
CA VAL A 43 4.91 -4.52 2.41
C VAL A 43 4.11 -4.31 1.14
N ARG A 44 3.23 -5.25 0.82
CA ARG A 44 2.37 -5.19 -0.35
C ARG A 44 0.90 -4.97 0.06
N LEU A 45 0.24 -4.04 -0.61
CA LEU A 45 -1.21 -3.83 -0.53
C LEU A 45 -1.85 -4.24 -1.86
N ILE A 46 -2.66 -5.29 -1.88
CA ILE A 46 -3.42 -5.70 -3.07
C ILE A 46 -4.72 -4.92 -3.09
N THR A 47 -4.91 -4.08 -4.13
CA THR A 47 -6.09 -3.22 -4.31
C THR A 47 -7.03 -3.72 -5.41
N GLY A 48 -6.57 -4.71 -6.19
CA GLY A 48 -7.24 -5.19 -7.39
C GLY A 48 -7.06 -4.24 -8.58
N ARG A 49 -7.30 -4.76 -9.78
CA ARG A 49 -7.14 -4.02 -11.06
C ARG A 49 -8.37 -3.18 -11.44
N GLY A 50 -9.49 -3.38 -10.73
CA GLY A 50 -10.82 -2.89 -11.14
C GLY A 50 -11.37 -3.64 -12.37
N ARG A 51 -12.66 -3.45 -12.68
CA ARG A 51 -13.24 -3.91 -13.95
C ARG A 51 -12.78 -2.96 -15.07
N GLY A 52 -11.72 -3.32 -15.80
CA GLY A 52 -11.31 -2.60 -17.01
C GLY A 52 -10.47 -1.32 -16.81
N GLY A 53 -9.57 -1.27 -15.84
CA GLY A 53 -8.45 -0.30 -15.80
C GLY A 53 -8.75 1.13 -15.32
N GLY A 54 -9.97 1.65 -15.49
CA GLY A 54 -10.22 3.10 -15.24
C GLY A 54 -10.70 3.50 -13.84
N GLY A 55 -11.44 2.63 -13.13
CA GLY A 55 -12.25 3.08 -11.99
C GLY A 55 -11.75 2.73 -10.58
N ALA A 56 -10.83 1.76 -10.44
CA ALA A 56 -10.58 0.99 -9.20
C ALA A 56 -10.67 1.85 -7.91
N PRO A 57 -11.84 1.92 -7.25
CA PRO A 57 -12.08 2.94 -6.23
C PRO A 57 -11.17 2.76 -5.01
N ILE A 58 -10.89 1.50 -4.66
CA ILE A 58 -9.95 1.14 -3.61
C ILE A 58 -8.56 1.66 -3.94
N ARG A 59 -8.05 1.39 -5.15
CA ARG A 59 -6.71 1.83 -5.59
C ARG A 59 -6.55 3.35 -5.50
N THR A 60 -7.55 4.11 -5.94
CA THR A 60 -7.54 5.59 -5.88
C THR A 60 -7.50 6.08 -4.43
N ARG A 61 -8.32 5.52 -3.54
CA ARG A 61 -8.35 5.95 -2.14
C ARG A 61 -7.10 5.51 -1.37
N VAL A 62 -6.60 4.30 -1.62
CA VAL A 62 -5.34 3.81 -1.04
C VAL A 62 -4.17 4.67 -1.50
N ARG A 63 -4.11 5.09 -2.78
CA ARG A 63 -3.10 6.04 -3.25
C ARG A 63 -3.13 7.35 -2.45
N GLY A 64 -4.32 7.91 -2.23
CA GLY A 64 -4.51 9.12 -1.42
C GLY A 64 -4.03 8.94 0.02
N LEU A 65 -4.34 7.80 0.64
CA LEU A 65 -3.85 7.42 1.96
C LEU A 65 -2.31 7.34 1.99
N LEU A 66 -1.69 6.61 1.07
CA LEU A 66 -0.25 6.41 1.00
C LEU A 66 0.49 7.75 0.81
N ARG A 67 -0.04 8.63 -0.05
CA ARG A 67 0.48 9.99 -0.22
C ARG A 67 0.46 10.76 1.10
N ARG A 68 -0.69 10.82 1.78
CA ARG A 68 -0.84 11.51 3.08
C ARG A 68 0.11 10.95 4.13
N LEU A 69 0.24 9.64 4.22
CA LEU A 69 1.13 8.99 5.19
C LEU A 69 2.61 9.27 4.89
N LYS A 70 2.99 9.30 3.60
CA LYS A 70 4.33 9.71 3.17
C LYS A 70 4.64 11.16 3.52
N GLU A 71 3.72 12.07 3.21
CA GLU A 71 3.84 13.50 3.53
C GLU A 71 3.99 13.75 5.04
N SER A 72 3.31 12.94 5.87
CA SER A 72 3.44 13.02 7.33
C SER A 72 4.76 12.48 7.89
N GLY A 73 5.53 11.71 7.11
CA GLY A 73 6.77 11.07 7.55
C GLY A 73 6.63 10.00 8.66
N SER A 74 5.41 9.53 8.94
CA SER A 74 5.13 8.76 10.16
C SER A 74 5.08 7.23 9.99
N VAL A 75 4.68 6.73 8.82
CA VAL A 75 4.43 5.29 8.60
C VAL A 75 5.01 4.83 7.26
N VAL A 76 4.81 5.63 6.22
CA VAL A 76 5.24 5.32 4.86
C VAL A 76 6.45 6.18 4.53
N ARG A 77 7.56 5.54 4.15
CA ARG A 77 8.74 6.22 3.61
C ARG A 77 8.59 6.45 2.11
N ASP A 78 8.13 5.44 1.39
CA ASP A 78 7.86 5.54 -0.05
C ASP A 78 6.86 4.48 -0.51
N TYR A 79 6.30 4.63 -1.72
CA TYR A 79 5.41 3.63 -2.30
C TYR A 79 5.46 3.64 -3.84
N ALA A 80 5.22 2.48 -4.45
CA ALA A 80 5.21 2.29 -5.90
C ALA A 80 4.02 1.40 -6.31
N LEU A 81 3.36 1.75 -7.42
CA LEU A 81 2.35 0.88 -8.04
C LEU A 81 3.10 -0.19 -8.85
N GLU A 82 2.76 -1.46 -8.64
CA GLU A 82 3.35 -2.56 -9.43
C GLU A 82 2.80 -2.56 -10.86
N GLU A 83 3.56 -3.11 -11.82
CA GLU A 83 3.26 -3.07 -13.26
C GLU A 83 1.88 -3.65 -13.61
N THR A 84 1.41 -4.64 -12.84
CA THR A 84 0.08 -5.24 -13.03
C THR A 84 -1.07 -4.34 -12.59
N GLU A 85 -0.76 -3.18 -12.00
CA GLU A 85 -1.67 -2.19 -11.41
C GLU A 85 -2.64 -2.73 -10.36
N GLY A 86 -2.41 -3.96 -9.88
CA GLY A 86 -3.24 -4.63 -8.89
C GLY A 86 -2.83 -4.32 -7.45
N SER A 87 -1.64 -3.78 -7.23
CA SER A 87 -1.04 -3.67 -5.91
C SER A 87 -0.02 -2.54 -5.81
N TYR A 88 0.19 -2.10 -4.57
CA TYR A 88 1.26 -1.19 -4.20
C TYR A 88 2.31 -1.93 -3.38
N LEU A 89 3.58 -1.70 -3.69
CA LEU A 89 4.67 -1.90 -2.75
C LEU A 89 4.85 -0.64 -1.91
N VAL A 90 5.04 -0.82 -0.61
CA VAL A 90 5.14 0.27 0.37
C VAL A 90 6.37 0.03 1.23
N ARG A 91 7.30 0.98 1.19
CA ARG A 91 8.47 1.02 2.08
C ARG A 91 8.09 1.75 3.36
N LEU A 92 8.26 1.10 4.49
CA LEU A 92 7.92 1.63 5.80
C LEU A 92 9.03 2.56 6.32
N VAL A 93 8.65 3.46 7.22
CA VAL A 93 9.63 4.21 8.03
C VAL A 93 10.39 3.23 8.94
N GLY A 94 11.51 3.69 9.51
CA GLY A 94 12.12 2.99 10.64
C GLY A 94 12.35 3.94 11.80
#